data_AF-A0A9X9WJ83-F1
#
_entry.id   AF-A0A9X9WJ83-F1
#
_cell.length_a   1.000
_cell.length_b   1.000
_cell.length_c   1.000
_cell.angle_alpha   90.00
_cell.angle_beta   90.00
_cell.angle_gamma   90.00
#
_symmetry.space_group_name_H-M   'P 1'
#
loop_
_entity.id
_entity.type
_entity.pdbx_description
1 polymer ?
#
loop_
_entity_poly.entity_id
_entity_poly.type
_entity_poly.pdbx_seq_one_letter_code
_entity_poly.pdbx_strand_id
1 'polypeptide(L)'
;MAAAPTPVLPRTVPAAPDPGPANPPAPSFHAALTPPQAATPDPRAARTRPPPRRPEASVAPDTPAVTPPVPAEPLGSHRTHVERDLRLLGYGTPDPRPMSDRAFRDAVRAYQRQIGAEPTGALTYEQTERLRRARSLLAEPRVTTGQMMLVSGDTQVIASGTWSMLAGQPEHPVNRSYISCSRQQATCVESVARLALSDTGSGATLSSELVSYRVIAWNMREVVAELSLRCTTRVLTIRLLSQDIVLTDRPHPTPACRTDTEISAGIQLLRHGAEPLARFYDERRSGAAADASPDLRASTSEAMPTATIAGWR
;
A
#
# COMPACT_ATOMS: atom_id res chain seq x y z
N MET A 1 85.15 -17.18 -7.21
CA MET A 1 84.09 -17.93 -6.49
C MET A 1 82.74 -17.37 -6.94
N ALA A 2 82.09 -18.08 -7.85
CA ALA A 2 80.81 -17.70 -8.44
C ALA A 2 79.68 -18.21 -7.54
N ALA A 3 78.79 -17.31 -7.11
CA ALA A 3 77.59 -17.67 -6.36
C ALA A 3 76.49 -18.09 -7.35
N ALA A 4 75.92 -19.27 -7.13
CA ALA A 4 74.85 -19.84 -7.93
C ALA A 4 73.52 -19.07 -7.74
N PRO A 5 72.68 -18.94 -8.78
CA PRO A 5 71.36 -18.33 -8.64
C PRO A 5 70.33 -19.30 -8.05
N THR A 6 69.51 -18.78 -7.13
CA THR A 6 68.39 -19.42 -6.47
C THR A 6 67.26 -19.76 -7.46
N PRO A 7 66.61 -20.94 -7.40
CA PRO A 7 65.51 -21.26 -8.31
C PRO A 7 64.23 -20.51 -7.93
N VAL A 8 63.64 -19.83 -8.92
CA VAL A 8 62.31 -19.19 -8.82
C VAL A 8 61.24 -20.27 -9.03
N LEU A 9 60.41 -20.50 -8.02
CA LEU A 9 59.22 -21.35 -8.13
C LEU A 9 58.19 -20.70 -9.07
N PRO A 10 57.51 -21.48 -9.94
CA PRO A 10 56.47 -20.95 -10.81
C PRO A 10 55.26 -20.51 -9.98
N ARG A 11 54.80 -19.27 -10.22
CA ARG A 11 53.50 -18.78 -9.74
C ARG A 11 52.39 -19.60 -10.39
N THR A 12 51.71 -20.43 -9.59
CA THR A 12 50.40 -20.98 -9.94
C THR A 12 49.40 -19.84 -10.10
N VAL A 13 48.94 -19.62 -11.34
CA VAL A 13 47.80 -18.77 -11.67
C VAL A 13 46.53 -19.49 -11.21
N PRO A 14 45.67 -18.89 -10.36
CA PRO A 14 44.37 -19.49 -10.09
C PRO A 14 43.53 -19.45 -11.38
N ALA A 15 42.99 -20.61 -11.76
CA ALA A 15 42.07 -20.75 -12.89
C ALA A 15 40.86 -19.82 -12.70
N ALA A 16 40.48 -19.14 -13.78
CA ALA A 16 39.26 -18.35 -13.83
C ALA A 16 38.05 -19.25 -13.57
N PRO A 17 37.05 -18.81 -12.77
CA PRO A 17 35.81 -19.54 -12.66
C PRO A 17 35.05 -19.51 -13.99
N ASP A 18 34.57 -20.69 -14.41
CA ASP A 18 33.74 -20.87 -15.60
C ASP A 18 32.57 -19.87 -15.63
N PRO A 19 32.22 -19.29 -16.80
CA PRO A 19 31.02 -18.50 -16.93
C PRO A 19 29.81 -19.44 -16.79
N GLY A 20 29.10 -19.32 -15.68
CA GLY A 20 27.80 -19.98 -15.48
C GLY A 20 26.81 -19.64 -16.60
N PRO A 21 25.78 -20.47 -16.80
CA PRO A 21 24.86 -20.32 -17.92
C PRO A 21 24.19 -18.94 -17.91
N ALA A 22 24.22 -18.30 -19.08
CA ALA A 22 23.63 -16.99 -19.31
C ALA A 22 22.18 -16.94 -18.85
N ASN A 23 21.85 -15.91 -18.05
CA ASN A 23 20.47 -15.59 -17.71
C ASN A 23 19.66 -15.40 -19.01
N PRO A 24 18.46 -15.98 -19.14
CA PRO A 24 17.60 -15.71 -20.28
C PRO A 24 17.25 -14.21 -20.31
N PRO A 25 17.16 -13.60 -21.50
CA PRO A 25 16.80 -12.19 -21.63
C PRO A 25 15.40 -11.95 -21.06
N ALA A 26 15.22 -10.81 -20.40
CA ALA A 26 13.91 -10.34 -19.95
C ALA A 26 12.92 -10.28 -21.13
N PRO A 27 11.64 -10.60 -20.93
CA PRO A 27 10.66 -10.58 -22.02
C PRO A 27 10.47 -9.16 -22.55
N SER A 28 10.86 -8.95 -23.81
CA SER A 28 10.58 -7.77 -24.60
C SER A 28 9.08 -7.69 -24.90
N PHE A 29 8.34 -6.88 -24.14
CA PHE A 29 6.96 -6.53 -24.50
C PHE A 29 6.94 -5.42 -25.56
N HIS A 30 7.31 -5.78 -26.79
CA HIS A 30 6.87 -5.05 -27.98
C HIS A 30 5.76 -5.86 -28.66
N ALA A 31 4.53 -5.70 -28.15
CA ALA A 31 3.34 -6.03 -28.91
C ALA A 31 2.67 -4.72 -29.31
N ALA A 32 2.67 -4.47 -30.62
CA ALA A 32 2.02 -3.33 -31.24
C ALA A 32 0.52 -3.34 -30.92
N LEU A 33 0.06 -2.35 -30.15
CA LEU A 33 -1.34 -1.97 -30.09
C LEU A 33 -1.59 -0.95 -31.20
N THR A 34 -1.74 -1.44 -32.43
CA THR A 34 -2.38 -0.68 -33.50
C THR A 34 -3.88 -0.69 -33.21
N PRO A 35 -4.54 0.43 -32.90
CA PRO A 35 -5.99 0.43 -32.75
C PRO A 35 -6.64 0.12 -34.12
N PRO A 36 -7.73 -0.67 -34.18
CA PRO A 36 -8.46 -0.84 -35.41
C PRO A 36 -9.07 0.50 -35.81
N GLN A 37 -8.83 0.92 -37.05
CA GLN A 37 -9.51 2.07 -37.63
C GLN A 37 -11.02 1.79 -37.65
N ALA A 38 -11.79 2.58 -36.91
CA ALA A 38 -13.23 2.61 -37.04
C ALA A 38 -13.58 3.16 -38.43
N ALA A 39 -14.19 2.31 -39.26
CA ALA A 39 -14.77 2.73 -40.52
C ALA A 39 -15.88 3.75 -40.25
N THR A 40 -15.80 4.91 -40.90
CA THR A 40 -16.82 5.96 -40.88
C THR A 40 -18.14 5.40 -41.44
N PRO A 41 -19.29 5.53 -40.75
CA PRO A 41 -20.56 5.08 -41.31
C PRO A 41 -21.04 6.04 -42.40
N ASP A 42 -21.40 5.49 -43.56
CA ASP A 42 -22.04 6.18 -44.68
C ASP A 42 -23.42 6.74 -44.24
N PRO A 43 -23.67 8.06 -44.36
CA PRO A 43 -24.90 8.69 -43.89
C PRO A 43 -26.13 8.47 -44.78
N ARG A 44 -26.11 7.57 -45.77
CA ARG A 44 -27.25 7.36 -46.71
C ARG A 44 -28.09 6.10 -46.54
N ALA A 45 -27.84 5.24 -45.54
CA ALA A 45 -28.62 4.01 -45.35
C ALA A 45 -29.71 4.08 -44.26
N ALA A 46 -30.25 5.26 -43.96
CA ALA A 46 -31.35 5.41 -43.00
C ALA A 46 -32.67 5.72 -43.72
N ARG A 47 -33.41 4.67 -44.11
CA ARG A 47 -34.87 4.74 -44.29
C ARG A 47 -35.50 3.35 -44.24
N THR A 48 -36.62 3.29 -43.51
CA THR A 48 -37.65 2.24 -43.45
C THR A 48 -37.31 0.92 -42.75
N ARG A 49 -37.44 0.91 -41.42
CA ARG A 49 -37.98 -0.26 -40.71
C ARG A 49 -38.81 0.21 -39.49
N PRO A 50 -40.11 -0.13 -39.41
CA PRO A 50 -40.91 0.20 -38.23
C PRO A 50 -40.43 -0.60 -37.01
N PRO A 51 -40.50 -0.05 -35.80
CA PRO A 51 -40.05 -0.74 -34.59
C PRO A 51 -40.92 -1.96 -34.31
N PRO A 52 -40.34 -3.09 -33.84
CA PRO A 52 -41.14 -4.21 -33.36
C PRO A 52 -41.95 -3.80 -32.12
N ARG A 53 -43.22 -4.19 -32.09
CA ARG A 53 -44.11 -4.03 -30.92
C ARG A 53 -43.48 -4.71 -29.71
N ARG A 54 -43.34 -3.95 -28.62
CA ARG A 54 -42.96 -4.43 -27.29
C ARG A 54 -44.00 -5.46 -26.83
N PRO A 55 -43.63 -6.67 -26.38
CA PRO A 55 -44.55 -7.50 -25.62
C PRO A 55 -44.89 -6.77 -24.33
N GLU A 56 -46.18 -6.61 -24.07
CA GLU A 56 -46.70 -6.11 -22.79
C GLU A 56 -46.18 -7.01 -21.66
N ALA A 57 -45.54 -6.39 -20.68
CA ALA A 57 -45.11 -7.08 -19.47
C ALA A 57 -46.35 -7.56 -18.72
N SER A 58 -46.55 -8.88 -18.70
CA SER A 58 -47.50 -9.52 -17.81
C SER A 58 -47.04 -9.27 -16.37
N VAL A 59 -47.78 -8.44 -15.65
CA VAL A 59 -47.59 -8.19 -14.22
C VAL A 59 -48.05 -9.45 -13.49
N ALA A 60 -47.08 -10.25 -13.04
CA ALA A 60 -47.33 -11.33 -12.09
C ALA A 60 -47.63 -10.75 -10.70
N PRO A 61 -48.51 -11.36 -9.90
CA PRO A 61 -48.88 -10.84 -8.59
C PRO A 61 -47.72 -10.94 -7.59
N ASP A 62 -47.63 -9.91 -6.74
CA ASP A 62 -46.70 -9.78 -5.62
C ASP A 62 -46.59 -11.07 -4.81
N THR A 63 -45.49 -11.79 -5.02
CA THR A 63 -45.05 -12.82 -4.08
C THR A 63 -44.15 -12.12 -3.07
N PRO A 64 -44.48 -12.09 -1.77
CA PRO A 64 -43.56 -11.52 -0.79
C PRO A 64 -42.24 -12.26 -0.90
N ALA A 65 -41.15 -11.50 -1.03
CA ALA A 65 -39.80 -12.03 -1.07
C ALA A 65 -39.57 -12.87 0.21
N VAL A 66 -39.69 -14.19 0.08
CA VAL A 66 -39.19 -15.12 1.08
C VAL A 66 -37.69 -14.92 1.07
N THR A 67 -37.20 -14.14 2.04
CA THR A 67 -35.77 -14.09 2.32
C THR A 67 -35.36 -15.54 2.59
N PRO A 68 -34.47 -16.14 1.79
CA PRO A 68 -33.98 -17.47 2.14
C PRO A 68 -33.41 -17.37 3.55
N PRO A 69 -33.71 -18.31 4.47
CA PRO A 69 -33.09 -18.30 5.77
C PRO A 69 -31.59 -18.33 5.53
N VAL A 70 -30.91 -17.27 5.97
CA VAL A 70 -29.45 -17.26 6.05
C VAL A 70 -29.09 -18.56 6.76
N PRO A 71 -28.26 -19.44 6.16
CA PRO A 71 -27.87 -20.67 6.84
C PRO A 71 -27.33 -20.28 8.20
N ALA A 72 -27.98 -20.73 9.26
CA ALA A 72 -27.46 -20.57 10.60
C ALA A 72 -26.10 -21.25 10.57
N GLU A 73 -25.02 -20.46 10.58
CA GLU A 73 -23.70 -21.00 10.81
C GLU A 73 -23.80 -21.89 12.05
N PRO A 74 -23.31 -23.14 12.01
CA PRO A 74 -23.40 -24.02 13.17
C PRO A 74 -22.74 -23.28 14.33
N LEU A 75 -23.46 -23.11 15.45
CA LEU A 75 -23.02 -22.35 16.64
C LEU A 75 -21.57 -22.68 17.11
N GLY A 76 -21.04 -23.84 16.73
CA GLY A 76 -19.64 -24.23 16.91
C GLY A 76 -18.62 -23.40 16.10
N SER A 77 -18.94 -22.91 14.91
CA SER A 77 -18.04 -22.04 14.12
C SER A 77 -17.83 -20.70 14.82
N HIS A 78 -18.91 -20.06 15.26
CA HIS A 78 -18.83 -18.75 15.91
C HIS A 78 -18.01 -18.81 17.20
N ARG A 79 -18.30 -19.79 18.07
CA ARG A 79 -17.53 -19.99 19.30
C ARG A 79 -16.05 -20.20 19.03
N THR A 80 -15.72 -21.03 18.03
CA THR A 80 -14.32 -21.30 17.66
C THR A 80 -13.61 -20.02 17.22
N HIS A 81 -14.27 -19.15 16.45
CA HIS A 81 -13.72 -17.85 16.07
C HIS A 81 -13.48 -16.93 17.27
N VAL A 82 -14.44 -16.84 18.20
CA VAL A 82 -14.30 -16.03 19.42
C VAL A 82 -13.19 -16.55 20.31
N GLU A 83 -13.11 -17.87 20.50
CA GLU A 83 -12.03 -18.49 21.27
C GLU A 83 -10.67 -18.19 20.67
N ARG A 84 -10.53 -18.29 19.34
CA ARG A 84 -9.29 -17.91 18.65
C ARG A 84 -8.94 -16.44 18.90
N ASP A 85 -9.91 -15.55 18.79
CA ASP A 85 -9.68 -14.11 18.91
C ASP A 85 -9.32 -13.72 20.36
N LEU A 86 -9.95 -14.33 21.36
CA LEU A 86 -9.56 -14.22 22.76
C LEU A 86 -8.12 -14.67 23.01
N ARG A 87 -7.73 -15.86 22.49
CA ARG A 87 -6.36 -16.37 22.64
C ARG A 87 -5.32 -15.43 22.03
N LEU A 88 -5.61 -14.87 20.84
CA LEU A 88 -4.69 -13.95 20.16
C LEU A 88 -4.52 -12.61 20.89
N LEU A 89 -5.48 -12.22 21.72
CA LEU A 89 -5.34 -11.08 22.64
C LEU A 89 -4.77 -11.50 24.01
N GLY A 90 -4.39 -12.76 24.18
CA GLY A 90 -3.80 -13.31 25.40
C GLY A 90 -4.81 -13.65 26.50
N TYR A 91 -6.08 -13.84 26.17
CA TYR A 91 -7.08 -14.32 27.11
C TYR A 91 -7.29 -15.83 27.00
N GLY A 92 -7.31 -16.50 28.16
CA GLY A 92 -7.49 -17.94 28.25
C GLY A 92 -6.17 -18.71 28.07
N THR A 93 -6.25 -19.93 27.55
CA THR A 93 -5.09 -20.80 27.35
C THR A 93 -4.47 -20.62 25.96
N PRO A 94 -3.12 -20.62 25.83
CA PRO A 94 -2.46 -20.60 24.51
C PRO A 94 -2.65 -21.91 23.73
N ASP A 95 -3.20 -22.95 24.36
CA ASP A 95 -3.49 -24.23 23.72
C ASP A 95 -4.47 -24.06 22.53
N PRO A 96 -4.11 -24.56 21.33
CA PRO A 96 -4.98 -24.47 20.14
C PRO A 96 -6.26 -25.31 20.26
N ARG A 97 -6.36 -26.23 21.23
CA ARG A 97 -7.56 -27.04 21.46
C ARG A 97 -8.72 -26.19 22.00
N PRO A 98 -9.99 -26.52 21.68
CA PRO A 98 -11.15 -25.80 22.18
C PRO A 98 -11.15 -25.63 23.69
N MET A 99 -11.54 -24.44 24.17
CA MET A 99 -11.63 -24.18 25.60
C MET A 99 -12.82 -24.91 26.22
N SER A 100 -12.66 -25.39 27.45
CA SER A 100 -13.81 -25.80 28.24
C SER A 100 -14.74 -24.61 28.48
N ASP A 101 -16.04 -24.86 28.68
CA ASP A 101 -17.04 -23.80 28.91
C ASP A 101 -16.71 -22.88 30.08
N ARG A 102 -16.05 -23.42 31.11
CA ARG A 102 -15.58 -22.63 32.25
C ARG A 102 -14.43 -21.72 31.85
N ALA A 103 -13.40 -22.28 31.19
CA ALA A 103 -12.24 -21.51 30.73
C ALA A 103 -12.63 -20.42 29.73
N PHE A 104 -13.56 -20.72 28.81
CA PHE A 104 -14.09 -19.73 27.88
C PHE A 104 -14.77 -18.56 28.59
N ARG A 105 -15.69 -18.84 29.52
CA ARG A 105 -16.38 -17.78 30.28
C ARG A 105 -15.43 -16.97 31.14
N ASP A 106 -14.40 -17.59 31.71
CA ASP A 106 -13.36 -16.90 32.47
C ASP A 106 -12.54 -15.96 31.58
N ALA A 107 -12.17 -16.42 30.37
CA ALA A 107 -11.49 -15.58 29.38
C ALA A 107 -12.35 -14.38 28.92
N VAL A 108 -13.64 -14.60 28.68
CA VAL A 108 -14.60 -13.53 28.34
C VAL A 108 -14.69 -12.51 29.49
N ARG A 109 -14.81 -12.96 30.74
CA ARG A 109 -14.84 -12.07 31.92
C ARG A 109 -13.56 -11.27 32.09
N ALA A 110 -12.41 -11.86 31.77
CA ALA A 110 -11.13 -11.15 31.82
C ALA A 110 -11.07 -10.05 30.75
N TYR A 111 -11.47 -10.37 29.51
CA TYR A 111 -11.56 -9.39 28.43
C TYR A 111 -12.55 -8.26 28.74
N GLN A 112 -13.74 -8.58 29.24
CA GLN A 112 -14.74 -7.59 29.65
C GLN A 112 -14.19 -6.62 30.69
N ARG A 113 -13.45 -7.12 31.69
CA ARG A 113 -12.76 -6.26 32.67
C ARG A 113 -11.73 -5.34 32.02
N GLN A 114 -10.94 -5.84 31.07
CA GLN A 114 -9.94 -5.03 30.36
C GLN A 114 -10.59 -3.85 29.62
N ILE A 115 -11.72 -4.08 28.96
CA ILE A 115 -12.41 -3.03 28.19
C ILE A 115 -13.38 -2.18 29.04
N GLY A 116 -13.42 -2.40 30.37
CA GLY A 116 -14.28 -1.65 31.30
C GLY A 116 -15.76 -2.05 31.29
N ALA A 117 -16.11 -3.22 30.78
CA ALA A 117 -17.47 -3.76 30.74
C ALA A 117 -17.79 -4.66 31.95
N GLU A 118 -19.07 -4.90 32.20
CA GLU A 118 -19.51 -5.85 33.22
C GLU A 118 -19.06 -7.29 32.89
N PRO A 119 -18.44 -8.02 33.84
CA PRO A 119 -17.88 -9.35 33.59
C PRO A 119 -18.97 -10.46 33.64
N THR A 120 -19.90 -10.43 32.70
CA THR A 120 -21.00 -11.40 32.60
C THR A 120 -20.53 -12.78 32.12
N GLY A 121 -19.41 -12.84 31.39
CA GLY A 121 -18.92 -14.07 30.76
C GLY A 121 -19.64 -14.42 29.45
N ALA A 122 -20.48 -13.52 28.93
CA ALA A 122 -21.10 -13.60 27.61
C ALA A 122 -20.86 -12.30 26.85
N LEU A 123 -20.32 -12.38 25.64
CA LEU A 123 -20.04 -11.20 24.81
C LEU A 123 -21.31 -10.69 24.15
N THR A 124 -21.50 -9.37 24.16
CA THR A 124 -22.46 -8.72 23.26
C THR A 124 -21.92 -8.69 21.82
N TYR A 125 -22.77 -8.35 20.85
CA TYR A 125 -22.35 -8.14 19.47
C TYR A 125 -21.25 -7.07 19.38
N GLU A 126 -21.42 -5.92 20.04
CA GLU A 126 -20.43 -4.83 20.04
C GLU A 126 -19.10 -5.27 20.66
N GLN A 127 -19.13 -6.05 21.74
CA GLN A 127 -17.92 -6.57 22.38
C GLN A 127 -17.20 -7.59 21.50
N THR A 128 -17.96 -8.40 20.76
CA THR A 128 -17.44 -9.36 19.77
C THR A 128 -16.78 -8.63 18.60
N GLU A 129 -17.41 -7.58 18.08
CA GLU A 129 -16.85 -6.78 16.98
C GLU A 129 -15.60 -6.02 17.42
N ARG A 130 -15.60 -5.47 18.64
CA ARG A 130 -14.40 -4.85 19.23
C ARG A 130 -13.26 -5.86 19.35
N LEU A 131 -13.55 -7.08 19.84
CA LEU A 131 -12.59 -8.17 19.98
C LEU A 131 -11.97 -8.52 18.62
N ARG A 132 -12.82 -8.72 17.61
CA ARG A 132 -12.43 -9.05 16.23
C ARG A 132 -11.57 -7.96 15.61
N ARG A 133 -11.93 -6.68 15.83
CA ARG A 133 -11.18 -5.52 15.34
C ARG A 133 -9.82 -5.41 16.01
N ALA A 134 -9.76 -5.50 17.34
CA ALA A 134 -8.50 -5.45 18.09
C ALA A 134 -7.55 -6.56 17.64
N ARG A 135 -8.05 -7.80 17.51
CA ARG A 135 -7.26 -8.92 16.97
C ARG A 135 -6.74 -8.64 15.56
N SER A 136 -7.60 -8.12 14.69
CA SER A 136 -7.23 -7.86 13.28
C SER A 136 -6.14 -6.79 13.17
N LEU A 137 -6.22 -5.74 13.98
CA LEU A 137 -5.22 -4.67 14.01
C LEU A 137 -3.87 -5.14 14.58
N LEU A 138 -3.86 -5.96 15.63
CA LEU A 138 -2.63 -6.51 16.19
C LEU A 138 -1.95 -7.53 15.26
N ALA A 139 -2.74 -8.28 14.50
CA ALA A 139 -2.25 -9.24 13.52
C ALA A 139 -1.98 -8.62 12.13
N GLU A 140 -2.30 -7.34 11.92
CA GLU A 140 -2.14 -6.65 10.63
C GLU A 140 -0.66 -6.69 10.21
N PRO A 141 -0.29 -7.26 9.05
CA PRO A 141 1.10 -7.29 8.62
C PRO A 141 1.61 -5.86 8.37
N ARG A 142 2.82 -5.56 8.85
CA ARG A 142 3.47 -4.29 8.56
C ARG A 142 3.94 -4.29 7.11
N VAL A 143 3.42 -3.36 6.31
CA VAL A 143 3.96 -3.09 4.98
C VAL A 143 5.18 -2.17 5.15
N THR A 144 6.20 -2.37 4.33
CA THR A 144 7.36 -1.48 4.25
C THR A 144 7.39 -0.85 2.87
N THR A 145 7.62 0.45 2.84
CA THR A 145 7.80 1.21 1.59
C THR A 145 9.27 1.33 1.21
N GLY A 146 10.20 0.68 1.92
CA GLY A 146 11.63 0.70 1.60
C GLY A 146 12.31 2.06 1.77
N GLN A 147 13.59 2.12 1.39
CA GLN A 147 14.37 3.36 1.43
C GLN A 147 14.03 4.27 0.23
N MET A 148 14.26 5.57 0.42
CA MET A 148 14.33 6.52 -0.70
C MET A 148 15.62 6.26 -1.49
N MET A 149 15.53 6.42 -2.80
CA MET A 149 16.63 6.25 -3.73
C MET A 149 16.53 7.30 -4.81
N LEU A 150 17.67 7.88 -5.19
CA LEU A 150 17.84 8.71 -6.36
C LEU A 150 19.12 8.28 -7.07
N VAL A 151 18.99 7.93 -8.35
CA VAL A 151 20.09 7.58 -9.24
C VAL A 151 20.03 8.51 -10.43
N SER A 152 21.12 9.20 -10.72
CA SER A 152 21.21 10.14 -11.83
C SER A 152 22.36 9.79 -12.77
N GLY A 153 22.07 9.77 -14.07
CA GLY A 153 23.05 9.75 -15.15
C GLY A 153 22.71 10.79 -16.21
N ASP A 154 23.52 10.85 -17.26
CA ASP A 154 23.43 11.92 -18.28
C ASP A 154 22.13 11.89 -19.10
N THR A 155 21.55 10.69 -19.27
CA THR A 155 20.37 10.44 -20.10
C THR A 155 19.16 9.98 -19.31
N GLN A 156 19.34 9.56 -18.06
CA GLN A 156 18.29 8.97 -17.23
C GLN A 156 18.42 9.41 -15.78
N VAL A 157 17.28 9.68 -15.15
CA VAL A 157 17.19 9.89 -13.70
C VAL A 157 16.10 8.98 -13.17
N ILE A 158 16.41 8.20 -12.14
CA ILE A 158 15.49 7.28 -11.48
C ILE A 158 15.37 7.71 -10.02
N ALA A 159 14.14 7.81 -9.53
CA ALA A 159 13.89 8.02 -8.12
C ALA A 159 12.83 7.04 -7.60
N SER A 160 12.92 6.69 -6.32
CA SER A 160 11.85 5.97 -5.64
C SER A 160 11.74 6.41 -4.18
N GLY A 161 10.54 6.36 -3.64
CA GLY A 161 10.28 6.73 -2.25
C GLY A 161 8.79 6.84 -1.96
N THR A 162 8.46 7.51 -0.86
CA THR A 162 7.09 7.76 -0.42
C THR A 162 6.82 9.25 -0.46
N TRP A 163 5.73 9.65 -1.09
CA TRP A 163 5.26 11.03 -1.02
C TRP A 163 4.76 11.34 0.38
N SER A 164 5.08 12.55 0.82
CA SER A 164 4.69 13.09 2.11
C SER A 164 4.44 14.58 1.95
N MET A 165 3.38 15.08 2.55
CA MET A 165 3.11 16.51 2.59
C MET A 165 4.22 17.23 3.36
N LEU A 166 4.60 18.45 2.95
CA LEU A 166 5.63 19.24 3.61
C LEU A 166 5.34 19.45 5.12
N ALA A 167 4.06 19.48 5.50
CA ALA A 167 3.61 19.57 6.89
C ALA A 167 3.87 18.30 7.73
N GLY A 168 4.48 17.25 7.16
CA GLY A 168 4.90 16.04 7.87
C GLY A 168 3.75 15.13 8.32
N GLN A 169 2.52 15.39 7.85
CA GLN A 169 1.36 14.56 8.13
C GLN A 169 1.50 13.19 7.43
N PRO A 170 1.16 12.09 8.11
CA PRO A 170 1.16 10.77 7.50
C PRO A 170 0.16 10.76 6.35
N GLU A 171 0.66 10.53 5.13
CA GLU A 171 -0.21 10.36 3.97
C GLU A 171 -0.76 8.92 4.02
N HIS A 172 -2.01 8.77 4.47
CA HIS A 172 -2.81 7.61 4.12
C HIS A 172 -3.52 7.90 2.79
N PRO A 173 -3.53 6.98 1.81
CA PRO A 173 -3.01 5.61 1.84
C PRO A 173 -1.49 5.51 1.84
N VAL A 174 -0.97 4.41 2.40
CA VAL A 174 0.45 4.05 2.34
C VAL A 174 0.89 4.06 0.89
N ASN A 175 1.86 4.88 0.52
CA ASN A 175 2.23 5.07 -0.88
C ASN A 175 3.72 4.79 -1.14
N ARG A 176 4.00 4.32 -2.36
CA ARG A 176 5.35 4.25 -2.92
C ARG A 176 5.30 4.65 -4.38
N SER A 177 6.18 5.58 -4.75
CA SER A 177 6.38 6.02 -6.12
C SER A 177 7.73 5.57 -6.65
N TYR A 178 7.74 5.23 -7.93
CA TYR A 178 8.93 5.01 -8.74
C TYR A 178 8.85 5.95 -9.95
N ILE A 179 9.85 6.80 -10.11
CA ILE A 179 9.92 7.83 -11.13
C ILE A 179 11.10 7.51 -12.04
N SER A 180 10.89 7.46 -13.35
CA SER A 180 11.93 7.32 -14.35
C SER A 180 11.82 8.45 -15.36
N CYS A 181 12.81 9.32 -15.38
CA CYS A 181 12.96 10.41 -16.33
C CYS A 181 13.95 10.04 -17.42
N SER A 182 13.58 10.29 -18.68
CA SER A 182 14.44 10.10 -19.85
C SER A 182 14.67 11.42 -20.56
N ARG A 183 15.94 11.78 -20.72
CA ARG A 183 16.33 13.00 -21.43
C ARG A 183 16.01 12.91 -22.92
N GLN A 184 16.21 11.74 -23.52
CA GLN A 184 15.97 11.50 -24.94
C GLN A 184 14.49 11.59 -25.30
N GLN A 185 13.62 11.10 -24.40
CA GLN A 185 12.17 11.11 -24.61
C GLN A 185 11.51 12.41 -24.12
N ALA A 186 12.25 13.26 -23.40
CA ALA A 186 11.73 14.46 -22.74
C ALA A 186 10.50 14.19 -21.86
N THR A 187 10.51 13.05 -21.16
CA THR A 187 9.41 12.60 -20.30
C THR A 187 9.93 12.07 -18.96
N CYS A 188 9.11 12.24 -17.93
CA CYS A 188 9.22 11.49 -16.69
C CYS A 188 7.97 10.66 -16.52
N VAL A 189 8.12 9.38 -16.20
CA VAL A 189 7.01 8.48 -15.90
C VAL A 189 7.09 8.08 -14.44
N GLU A 190 6.00 8.27 -13.73
CA GLU A 190 5.81 7.84 -12.35
C GLU A 190 4.85 6.66 -12.30
N SER A 191 5.29 5.57 -11.69
CA SER A 191 4.43 4.48 -11.25
C SER A 191 4.20 4.64 -9.74
N VAL A 192 2.96 4.88 -9.34
CA VAL A 192 2.60 5.02 -7.92
C VAL A 192 1.69 3.89 -7.49
N ALA A 193 2.05 3.26 -6.37
CA ALA A 193 1.23 2.27 -5.68
C ALA A 193 0.70 2.88 -4.38
N ARG A 194 -0.59 2.73 -4.12
CA ARG A 194 -1.26 3.21 -2.91
C ARG A 194 -2.05 2.08 -2.27
N LEU A 195 -1.77 1.81 -1.00
CA LEU A 195 -2.45 0.81 -0.21
C LEU A 195 -3.31 1.50 0.84
N ALA A 196 -4.62 1.49 0.62
CA ALA A 196 -5.60 1.93 1.61
C ALA A 196 -5.91 0.75 2.54
N LEU A 197 -5.56 0.87 3.82
CA LEU A 197 -5.90 -0.14 4.82
C LEU A 197 -7.32 0.12 5.33
N SER A 198 -8.09 -0.96 5.54
CA SER A 198 -9.41 -0.86 6.15
C SER A 198 -9.32 -0.43 7.62
N ASP A 199 -10.17 0.49 8.06
CA ASP A 199 -10.26 0.89 9.48
C ASP A 199 -10.72 -0.24 10.41
N THR A 200 -11.33 -1.29 9.85
CA THR A 200 -11.77 -2.48 10.60
C THR A 200 -10.70 -3.57 10.67
N GLY A 201 -9.52 -3.36 10.06
CA GLY A 201 -8.37 -4.27 10.09
C GLY A 201 -8.51 -5.51 9.20
N SER A 202 -9.68 -5.71 8.56
CA SER A 202 -9.89 -6.80 7.59
C SER A 202 -9.97 -6.23 6.17
N GLY A 203 -8.84 -6.30 5.45
CA GLY A 203 -8.76 -5.96 4.03
C GLY A 203 -7.91 -4.71 3.75
N ALA A 204 -7.35 -4.68 2.54
CA ALA A 204 -6.65 -3.53 2.01
C ALA A 204 -6.98 -3.40 0.51
N THR A 205 -7.10 -2.16 0.05
CA THR A 205 -7.29 -1.85 -1.36
C THR A 205 -5.97 -1.31 -1.90
N LEU A 206 -5.39 -2.04 -2.85
CA LEU A 206 -4.23 -1.58 -3.61
C LEU A 206 -4.72 -0.90 -4.89
N SER A 207 -4.38 0.37 -5.07
CA SER A 207 -4.48 1.06 -6.35
C SER A 207 -3.09 1.32 -6.92
N SER A 208 -3.00 1.28 -8.24
CA SER A 208 -1.77 1.60 -8.98
C SER A 208 -2.12 2.56 -10.10
N GLU A 209 -1.31 3.59 -10.26
CA GLU A 209 -1.46 4.59 -11.30
C GLU A 209 -0.14 4.81 -12.01
N LEU A 210 -0.24 5.18 -13.30
CA LEU A 210 0.89 5.61 -14.11
C LEU A 210 0.65 7.06 -14.51
N VAL A 211 1.60 7.93 -14.19
CA VAL A 211 1.53 9.36 -14.44
C VAL A 211 2.69 9.76 -15.36
N SER A 212 2.40 10.48 -16.44
CA SER A 212 3.41 10.94 -17.38
C SER A 212 3.54 12.45 -17.32
N TYR A 213 4.75 12.92 -17.10
CA TYR A 213 5.13 14.34 -17.05
C TYR A 213 5.98 14.68 -18.27
N ARG A 214 5.80 15.88 -18.81
CA ARG A 214 6.64 16.44 -19.86
C ARG A 214 7.83 17.15 -19.22
N VAL A 215 9.06 16.80 -19.61
CA VAL A 215 10.27 17.51 -19.16
C VAL A 215 10.32 18.88 -19.82
N ILE A 216 10.48 19.92 -19.00
CA ILE A 216 10.61 21.32 -19.44
C ILE A 216 12.01 21.88 -19.20
N ALA A 217 12.76 21.31 -18.26
CA ALA A 217 14.17 21.63 -18.04
C ALA A 217 14.95 20.40 -17.60
N TRP A 218 16.16 20.25 -18.14
CA TRP A 218 17.11 19.20 -17.74
C TRP A 218 18.52 19.79 -17.75
N ASN A 219 19.11 19.95 -16.58
CA ASN A 219 20.48 20.45 -16.42
C ASN A 219 21.22 19.70 -15.31
N MET A 220 22.47 20.06 -15.03
CA MET A 220 23.31 19.39 -14.04
C MET A 220 22.82 19.55 -12.59
N ARG A 221 21.93 20.49 -12.32
CA ARG A 221 21.39 20.78 -10.97
C ARG A 221 20.04 20.15 -10.76
N GLU A 222 19.19 20.16 -11.78
CA GLU A 222 17.81 19.70 -11.66
C GLU A 222 17.19 19.19 -12.96
N VAL A 223 16.18 18.33 -12.79
CA VAL A 223 15.22 17.95 -13.81
C VAL A 223 13.86 18.50 -13.38
N VAL A 224 13.21 19.26 -14.26
CA VAL A 224 11.88 19.82 -14.03
C VAL A 224 10.94 19.27 -15.09
N ALA A 225 9.83 18.69 -14.64
CA ALA A 225 8.78 18.16 -15.50
C ALA A 225 7.41 18.61 -15.03
N GLU A 226 6.46 18.70 -15.95
CA GLU A 226 5.10 19.19 -15.67
C GLU A 226 4.03 18.26 -16.23
N LEU A 227 2.89 18.24 -15.55
CA LEU A 227 1.66 17.63 -15.99
C LEU A 227 0.54 18.67 -15.89
N SER A 228 0.01 19.05 -17.05
CA SER A 228 -1.13 19.96 -17.13
C SER A 228 -2.42 19.18 -16.97
N LEU A 229 -3.11 19.39 -15.85
CA LEU A 229 -4.46 18.90 -15.61
C LEU A 229 -5.47 20.03 -15.87
N ARG A 230 -6.76 19.71 -15.87
CA ARG A 230 -7.82 20.69 -16.19
C ARG A 230 -7.77 21.95 -15.30
N CYS A 231 -7.48 21.78 -14.01
CA CYS A 231 -7.53 22.87 -13.03
C CYS A 231 -6.26 23.08 -12.22
N THR A 232 -5.20 22.32 -12.50
CA THR A 232 -3.90 22.48 -11.84
C THR A 232 -2.79 22.06 -12.79
N THR A 233 -1.65 22.71 -12.67
CA THR A 233 -0.40 22.22 -13.24
C THR A 233 0.43 21.61 -12.12
N ARG A 234 0.68 20.31 -12.23
CA ARG A 234 1.58 19.62 -11.31
C ARG A 234 3.00 19.73 -11.83
N VAL A 235 3.91 20.18 -10.98
CA VAL A 235 5.33 20.36 -11.33
C VAL A 235 6.17 19.45 -10.45
N LEU A 236 6.85 18.51 -11.10
CA LEU A 236 7.84 17.62 -10.50
C LEU A 236 9.23 18.26 -10.66
N THR A 237 9.93 18.47 -9.55
CA THR A 237 11.30 18.99 -9.51
C THR A 237 12.20 17.97 -8.82
N ILE A 238 13.20 17.46 -9.53
CA ILE A 238 14.22 16.57 -9.00
C ILE A 238 15.53 17.35 -8.93
N ARG A 239 15.98 17.69 -7.73
CA ARG A 239 17.26 18.36 -7.50
C ARG A 239 18.35 17.32 -7.33
N LEU A 240 19.28 17.28 -8.29
CA LEU A 240 20.30 16.22 -8.38
C LEU A 240 21.38 16.35 -7.30
N LEU A 241 21.71 17.59 -6.90
CA LEU A 241 22.75 17.85 -5.90
C LEU A 241 22.26 17.69 -4.46
N SER A 242 21.09 18.25 -4.13
CA SER A 242 20.52 18.12 -2.78
C SER A 242 19.75 16.82 -2.58
N GLN A 243 19.50 16.07 -3.65
CA GLN A 243 18.66 14.86 -3.67
C GLN A 243 17.20 15.10 -3.23
N ASP A 244 16.76 16.36 -3.26
CA ASP A 244 15.37 16.69 -2.97
C ASP A 244 14.50 16.44 -4.19
N ILE A 245 13.34 15.83 -3.95
CA ILE A 245 12.35 15.60 -4.99
C ILE A 245 11.04 16.19 -4.49
N VAL A 246 10.55 17.17 -5.23
CA VAL A 246 9.43 18.01 -4.84
C VAL A 246 8.34 17.91 -5.89
N LEU A 247 7.12 17.73 -5.44
CA LEU A 247 5.92 17.86 -6.26
C LEU A 247 5.13 19.07 -5.78
N THR A 248 4.82 19.98 -6.69
CA THR A 248 4.01 21.17 -6.37
C THR A 248 2.81 21.24 -7.29
N ASP A 249 1.63 21.42 -6.73
CA ASP A 249 0.40 21.65 -7.49
C ASP A 249 0.12 23.16 -7.61
N ARG A 250 0.01 23.65 -8.84
CA ARG A 250 -0.24 25.07 -9.17
C ARG A 250 -1.66 25.22 -9.73
N PRO A 251 -2.64 25.70 -8.94
CA PRO A 251 -4.01 25.84 -9.41
C PRO A 251 -4.13 26.86 -10.55
N HIS A 252 -5.01 26.58 -11.52
CA HIS A 252 -5.33 27.52 -12.58
C HIS A 252 -6.32 28.59 -12.08
N PRO A 253 -6.04 29.89 -12.25
CA PRO A 253 -6.87 30.98 -11.71
C PRO A 253 -8.11 31.28 -12.58
N THR A 254 -8.75 30.25 -13.15
CA THR A 254 -9.91 30.43 -14.03
C THR A 254 -11.23 30.28 -13.26
N PRO A 255 -12.30 30.99 -13.66
CA PRO A 255 -13.62 30.83 -13.03
C PRO A 255 -14.15 29.39 -13.07
N ALA A 256 -13.80 28.61 -14.09
CA ALA A 256 -14.18 27.20 -14.22
C ALA A 256 -13.42 26.26 -13.24
N CYS A 257 -12.34 26.74 -12.64
CA CYS A 257 -11.54 26.03 -11.64
C CYS A 257 -11.63 26.70 -10.26
N ARG A 258 -12.45 27.76 -10.14
CA ARG A 258 -12.92 28.30 -8.86
C ARG A 258 -14.13 27.49 -8.44
N THR A 259 -13.91 26.53 -7.55
CA THR A 259 -14.95 26.04 -6.66
C THR A 259 -14.41 26.20 -5.25
N ASP A 260 -15.28 26.50 -4.29
CA ASP A 260 -14.99 26.63 -2.85
C ASP A 260 -14.54 25.30 -2.20
N THR A 261 -13.82 24.47 -2.95
CA THR A 261 -13.39 23.11 -2.65
C THR A 261 -11.90 23.03 -2.96
N GLU A 262 -11.09 23.14 -1.91
CA GLU A 262 -9.82 22.45 -1.68
C GLU A 262 -9.04 21.98 -2.93
N ILE A 263 -8.72 22.86 -3.88
CA ILE A 263 -7.54 22.61 -4.71
C ILE A 263 -6.36 22.87 -3.79
N SER A 264 -5.99 21.84 -3.01
CA SER A 264 -4.89 21.91 -2.07
C SER A 264 -3.64 22.28 -2.87
N ALA A 265 -3.18 23.53 -2.72
CA ALA A 265 -1.85 23.94 -3.11
C ALA A 265 -0.87 23.19 -2.21
N GLY A 266 -0.56 21.95 -2.59
CA GLY A 266 0.27 21.05 -1.83
C GLY A 266 1.71 21.11 -2.31
N ILE A 267 2.63 21.17 -1.37
CA ILE A 267 4.04 20.81 -1.60
C ILE A 267 4.21 19.41 -1.00
N GLN A 268 4.53 18.44 -1.85
CA GLN A 268 4.89 17.10 -1.44
C GLN A 268 6.39 16.88 -1.65
N LEU A 269 6.96 16.06 -0.78
CA LEU A 269 8.36 15.66 -0.83
C LEU A 269 8.45 14.14 -0.91
N LEU A 270 9.26 13.64 -1.82
CA LEU A 270 9.57 12.21 -1.88
C LEU A 270 10.62 11.91 -0.81
N ARG A 271 10.25 11.10 0.19
CA ARG A 271 11.08 10.81 1.36
C ARG A 271 11.20 9.32 1.62
N HIS A 272 12.03 8.97 2.61
CA HIS A 272 12.05 7.65 3.21
C HIS A 272 10.69 7.38 3.86
N GLY A 273 10.01 6.31 3.44
CA GLY A 273 8.67 6.02 3.92
C GLY A 273 8.62 5.22 5.23
N ALA A 274 9.76 4.72 5.72
CA ALA A 274 9.80 3.82 6.88
C ALA A 274 9.24 4.47 8.16
N GLU A 275 9.64 5.70 8.49
CA GLU A 275 9.25 6.37 9.73
C GLU A 275 7.78 6.83 9.73
N PRO A 276 7.25 7.53 8.71
CA PRO A 276 5.83 7.89 8.67
C PRO A 276 4.92 6.66 8.70
N LEU A 277 5.32 5.59 8.02
CA LEU A 277 4.57 4.34 7.98
C LEU A 277 4.60 3.59 9.32
N ALA A 278 5.76 3.55 9.98
CA ALA A 278 5.86 2.99 11.32
C ALA A 278 4.93 3.70 12.30
N ARG A 279 4.95 5.05 12.31
CA ARG A 279 4.04 5.86 13.14
C ARG A 279 2.57 5.55 12.87
N PHE A 280 2.18 5.47 11.59
CA PHE A 280 0.81 5.11 11.21
C PHE A 280 0.38 3.73 11.73
N TYR A 281 1.24 2.70 11.61
CA TYR A 281 0.96 1.38 12.16
C TYR A 281 0.92 1.36 13.69
N ASP A 282 1.83 2.10 14.35
CA ASP A 282 1.89 2.18 15.80
C ASP A 282 0.63 2.88 16.36
N GLU A 283 0.17 3.97 15.74
CA GLU A 283 -1.08 4.67 16.08
C GLU A 283 -2.29 3.74 15.93
N ARG A 284 -2.42 3.06 14.79
CA ARG A 284 -3.51 2.09 14.55
C ARG A 284 -3.54 0.94 15.56
N ARG A 285 -2.36 0.44 15.93
CA ARG A 285 -2.24 -0.66 16.90
C ARG A 285 -2.42 -0.20 18.34
N SER A 286 -2.11 1.05 18.67
CA SER A 286 -2.16 1.55 20.05
C SER A 286 -3.53 1.35 20.70
N GLY A 287 -4.62 1.64 19.97
CA GLY A 287 -5.99 1.41 20.44
C GLY A 287 -6.31 -0.07 20.62
N ALA A 288 -5.84 -0.94 19.72
CA ALA A 288 -6.04 -2.38 19.81
C ALA A 288 -5.19 -3.03 20.93
N ALA A 289 -3.98 -2.49 21.17
CA ALA A 289 -3.09 -2.95 22.23
C ALA A 289 -3.70 -2.72 23.61
N ALA A 290 -4.52 -1.68 23.80
CA ALA A 290 -5.24 -1.44 25.05
C ALA A 290 -6.25 -2.56 25.39
N ASP A 291 -6.76 -3.26 24.38
CA ASP A 291 -7.72 -4.36 24.53
C ASP A 291 -7.04 -5.72 24.78
N ALA A 292 -5.72 -5.80 24.60
CA ALA A 292 -4.93 -6.99 24.89
C ALA A 292 -4.77 -7.22 26.41
N SER A 293 -4.64 -8.50 26.78
CA SER A 293 -4.35 -8.90 28.16
C SER A 293 -3.09 -8.21 28.70
N PRO A 294 -3.02 -7.95 30.02
CA PRO A 294 -1.83 -7.34 30.64
C PRO A 294 -0.53 -8.09 30.30
N ASP A 295 -0.57 -9.43 30.30
CA ASP A 295 0.60 -10.27 30.01
C ASP A 295 1.08 -10.09 28.56
N LEU A 296 0.14 -10.06 27.60
CA LEU A 296 0.48 -9.82 26.20
C LEU A 296 1.04 -8.41 25.99
N ARG A 297 0.49 -7.40 26.67
CA ARG A 297 1.02 -6.02 26.62
C ARG A 297 2.44 -5.92 27.19
N ALA A 298 2.70 -6.59 28.32
CA ALA A 298 4.04 -6.62 28.92
C ALA A 298 5.06 -7.23 27.95
N SER A 299 4.75 -8.39 27.38
CA SER A 299 5.63 -9.09 26.43
C SER A 299 5.89 -8.31 25.14
N THR A 300 4.90 -7.56 24.64
CA THR A 300 5.07 -6.74 23.43
C THR A 300 5.82 -5.43 23.70
N SER A 301 5.69 -4.86 24.91
CA SER A 301 6.45 -3.68 25.32
C SER A 301 7.95 -3.95 25.52
N GLU A 302 8.32 -5.13 26.00
CA GLU A 302 9.72 -5.55 26.14
C GLU A 302 10.38 -5.91 24.79
N ALA A 303 9.58 -6.37 23.82
CA ALA A 303 10.04 -6.72 22.48
C ALA A 303 10.23 -5.52 21.53
N MET A 304 9.82 -4.31 21.94
CA MET A 304 10.10 -3.09 21.20
C MET A 304 11.39 -2.44 21.73
N PRO A 305 12.57 -2.71 21.13
CA PRO A 305 13.70 -1.83 21.36
C PRO A 305 13.26 -0.44 20.92
N THR A 306 13.30 0.51 21.84
CA THR A 306 13.26 1.92 21.52
C THR A 306 14.33 2.11 20.46
N ALA A 307 13.93 2.40 19.23
CA ALA A 307 14.86 2.74 18.17
C ALA A 307 15.45 4.11 18.53
N THR A 308 16.36 4.12 19.50
CA THR A 308 17.30 5.21 19.69
C THR A 308 18.14 5.19 18.43
N ILE A 309 17.80 6.04 17.47
CA ILE A 309 18.68 6.40 16.37
C ILE A 309 19.85 7.12 17.02
N ALA A 310 20.82 6.35 17.52
CA ALA A 310 22.15 6.85 17.78
C ALA A 310 22.65 7.34 16.41
N GLY A 311 22.90 8.65 16.31
CA GLY A 311 23.49 9.24 15.12
C GLY A 311 24.84 8.59 14.84
N TRP A 312 24.95 7.93 13.69
CA TRP A 312 26.24 7.55 13.14
C TRP A 312 26.77 8.76 12.38
N ARG A 313 27.87 9.30 12.88
CA ARG A 313 28.73 10.29 12.22
C ARG A 313 29.44 9.68 11.03
#